data_AF-A0A534SP24-F1
#
_entry.id   AF-A0A534SP24-F1
#
_cell.length_a   1.000
_cell.length_b   1.000
_cell.length_c   1.000
_cell.angle_alpha   90.00
_cell.angle_beta   90.00
_cell.angle_gamma   90.00
#
_symmetry.space_group_name_H-M   'P 1'
#
loop_
_entity.id
_entity.type
_entity.pdbx_description
1 polymer ?
#
loop_
_entity_poly.entity_id
_entity_poly.type
_entity_poly.pdbx_seq_one_letter_code
_entity_poly.pdbx_strand_id
1 'polypeptide(L)'
;MTAAADVAAMVLGAHGGARLARVLGSVAWAGERIVVDPAGRIDAATLPPTVRRLESVLDLADATDARWLLLLGEDEVAAPELAAAIVDATTAGAAAYRIGRALELRGVTLRLPRAPIRLARRDTARLHVGAGASLALGTPVEQVGRVASRLVVEEAASLEEAVEALDADAAALAALLDALGGRPRFWALAVAPLAAAVPVLAARGGPVGWGRWIAAVLAGYRAFVVQAKLWERRGEGGA
;
A
#
# COMPACT_ATOMS: atom_id res chain seq x y z
N MET A 1 -24.73 0.02 -14.80
CA MET A 1 -24.27 0.53 -13.49
C MET A 1 -23.38 -0.50 -12.79
N THR A 2 -22.35 -1.02 -13.46
CA THR A 2 -21.70 -2.30 -13.10
C THR A 2 -20.22 -2.19 -12.76
N ALA A 3 -19.58 -1.04 -12.98
CA ALA A 3 -18.12 -0.94 -12.93
C ALA A 3 -17.53 -0.81 -11.49
N ALA A 4 -18.27 -0.26 -10.52
CA ALA A 4 -17.83 -0.24 -9.12
C ALA A 4 -17.97 -1.62 -8.42
N ALA A 5 -18.99 -2.39 -8.83
CA ALA A 5 -19.25 -3.73 -8.32
C ALA A 5 -18.18 -4.76 -8.75
N ASP A 6 -17.36 -4.44 -9.75
CA ASP A 6 -16.34 -5.32 -10.33
C ASP A 6 -14.92 -5.01 -9.82
N VAL A 7 -14.80 -4.25 -8.73
CA VAL A 7 -13.54 -3.89 -8.09
C VAL A 7 -13.48 -4.48 -6.68
N ALA A 8 -12.41 -5.22 -6.38
CA ALA A 8 -12.02 -5.58 -5.03
C ALA A 8 -10.97 -4.61 -4.51
N ALA A 9 -11.29 -3.91 -3.42
CA ALA A 9 -10.33 -3.09 -2.71
C ALA A 9 -9.58 -3.93 -1.68
N MET A 10 -8.27 -4.02 -1.84
CA MET A 10 -7.35 -4.80 -1.01
C MET A 10 -6.51 -3.83 -0.19
N VAL A 11 -6.63 -3.95 1.13
CA VAL A 11 -5.87 -3.13 2.08
C VAL A 11 -4.82 -4.03 2.72
N LEU A 12 -3.54 -3.65 2.64
CA LEU A 12 -2.49 -4.30 3.42
C LEU A 12 -2.69 -3.92 4.90
N GLY A 13 -3.18 -4.86 5.70
CA GLY A 13 -3.33 -4.71 7.13
C GLY A 13 -1.97 -4.79 7.83
N ALA A 14 -1.74 -3.84 8.74
CA ALA A 14 -0.52 -3.71 9.50
C ALA A 14 -0.80 -3.50 11.00
N HIS A 15 -1.64 -2.51 11.33
CA HIS A 15 -1.91 -2.10 12.70
C HIS A 15 -3.37 -2.38 13.11
N GLY A 16 -4.33 -2.07 12.25
CA GLY A 16 -5.75 -2.18 12.53
C GLY A 16 -6.36 -0.90 13.13
N GLY A 17 -7.48 -1.07 13.84
CA GLY A 17 -8.14 0.02 14.54
C GLY A 17 -8.68 1.13 13.63
N ALA A 18 -8.52 2.39 14.05
CA ALA A 18 -9.15 3.55 13.41
C ALA A 18 -8.63 3.82 11.99
N ARG A 19 -7.34 3.57 11.71
CA ARG A 19 -6.78 3.74 10.36
C ARG A 19 -7.37 2.72 9.40
N LEU A 20 -7.33 1.44 9.77
CA LEU A 20 -7.95 0.38 8.99
C LEU A 20 -9.44 0.65 8.73
N ALA A 21 -10.18 1.07 9.75
CA ALA A 21 -11.58 1.44 9.60
C ALA A 21 -11.78 2.60 8.60
N ARG A 22 -10.91 3.61 8.63
CA ARG A 22 -10.99 4.78 7.74
C ARG A 22 -10.68 4.42 6.28
N VAL A 23 -9.61 3.68 6.00
CA VAL A 23 -9.31 3.23 4.64
C VAL A 23 -10.43 2.35 4.10
N LEU A 24 -10.94 1.39 4.89
CA LEU A 24 -12.06 0.53 4.50
C LEU A 24 -13.36 1.30 4.26
N GLY A 25 -13.56 2.40 4.99
CA GLY A 25 -14.64 3.35 4.75
C GLY A 25 -14.48 4.11 3.44
N SER A 26 -13.26 4.55 3.11
CA SER A 26 -12.96 5.29 1.88
C SER A 26 -13.17 4.46 0.60
N VAL A 27 -13.10 3.13 0.72
CA VAL A 27 -13.35 2.17 -0.36
C VAL A 27 -14.68 1.44 -0.22
N ALA A 28 -15.62 1.95 0.57
CA ALA A 28 -16.95 1.34 0.75
C ALA A 28 -17.78 1.25 -0.56
N TRP A 29 -17.38 1.99 -1.59
CA TRP A 29 -17.96 1.93 -2.93
C TRP A 29 -17.51 0.71 -3.75
N ALA A 30 -16.41 0.05 -3.35
CA ALA A 30 -15.91 -1.13 -4.04
C ALA A 30 -16.84 -2.33 -3.80
N GLY A 31 -16.99 -3.17 -4.82
CA GLY A 31 -17.86 -4.36 -4.75
C GLY A 31 -17.41 -5.36 -3.69
N GLU A 32 -16.10 -5.51 -3.50
CA GLU A 32 -15.51 -6.34 -2.45
C GLU A 32 -14.43 -5.59 -1.68
N ARG A 33 -14.27 -5.91 -0.39
CA ARG A 33 -13.22 -5.35 0.48
C ARG A 33 -12.48 -6.48 1.18
N ILE A 34 -11.17 -6.47 1.04
CA ILE A 34 -10.28 -7.51 1.54
C ILE A 34 -9.16 -6.87 2.34
N VAL A 35 -8.89 -7.38 3.53
CA VAL A 35 -7.71 -7.05 4.33
C VAL A 35 -6.70 -8.17 4.16
N VAL A 36 -5.54 -7.85 3.59
CA VAL A 36 -4.40 -8.76 3.48
C VAL A 36 -3.55 -8.59 4.74
N ASP A 37 -3.52 -9.59 5.61
CA ASP A 37 -2.84 -9.58 6.90
C ASP A 37 -1.69 -10.60 6.93
N PRO A 38 -0.57 -10.33 6.23
CA PRO A 38 0.53 -11.28 6.14
C PRO A 38 1.29 -11.44 7.47
N ALA A 39 1.15 -10.48 8.39
CA ALA A 39 1.78 -10.53 9.70
C ALA A 39 0.90 -11.19 10.78
N GLY A 40 -0.36 -11.52 10.47
CA GLY A 40 -1.30 -12.13 11.42
C GLY A 40 -1.67 -11.20 12.58
N ARG A 41 -1.63 -9.88 12.39
CA ARG A 41 -1.82 -8.88 13.46
C ARG A 41 -3.25 -8.34 13.53
N ILE A 42 -4.07 -8.57 12.51
CA ILE A 42 -5.43 -8.05 12.43
C ILE A 42 -6.40 -9.05 13.05
N ASP A 43 -7.09 -8.64 14.11
CA ASP A 43 -8.17 -9.44 14.69
C ASP A 43 -9.41 -9.41 13.79
N ALA A 44 -9.77 -10.58 13.24
CA ALA A 44 -10.93 -10.75 12.39
C ALA A 44 -12.25 -10.33 13.05
N ALA A 45 -12.36 -10.43 14.38
CA ALA A 45 -13.57 -10.03 15.11
C ALA A 45 -13.80 -8.51 15.09
N THR A 46 -12.76 -7.72 14.82
CA THR A 46 -12.85 -6.25 14.72
C THR A 46 -13.22 -5.75 13.33
N LEU A 47 -13.20 -6.63 12.32
CA LEU A 47 -13.50 -6.27 10.94
C LEU A 47 -15.02 -6.22 10.70
N PRO A 48 -15.50 -5.29 9.85
CA PRO A 48 -16.89 -5.30 9.44
C PRO A 48 -17.26 -6.64 8.77
N PRO A 49 -18.49 -7.17 8.94
CA PRO A 49 -18.88 -8.49 8.40
C PRO A 49 -18.76 -8.64 6.88
N THR A 50 -18.72 -7.51 6.16
CA THR A 50 -18.59 -7.45 4.69
C THR A 50 -17.14 -7.39 4.21
N VAL A 51 -16.18 -7.40 5.12
CA VAL A 51 -14.75 -7.34 4.84
C VAL A 51 -14.14 -8.70 5.09
N ARG A 52 -13.50 -9.28 4.08
CA ARG A 52 -12.80 -10.56 4.21
C ARG A 52 -11.37 -10.33 4.70
N ARG A 53 -10.87 -11.19 5.58
CA ARG A 53 -9.46 -11.23 5.98
C ARG A 53 -8.74 -12.33 5.22
N LEU A 54 -7.56 -12.02 4.69
CA LEU A 54 -6.70 -12.94 3.96
C LEU A 54 -5.34 -12.98 4.66
N GLU A 55 -4.97 -14.12 5.23
CA GLU A 55 -3.67 -14.30 5.90
C GLU A 55 -2.55 -14.52 4.87
N SER A 56 -2.84 -15.28 3.80
CA SER A 56 -1.89 -15.63 2.76
C SER A 56 -2.13 -14.85 1.48
N VAL A 57 -1.10 -14.12 1.06
CA VAL A 57 -1.05 -13.37 -0.20
C VAL A 57 -1.11 -14.27 -1.42
N LEU A 58 -0.77 -15.56 -1.28
CA LEU A 58 -0.79 -16.51 -2.40
C LEU A 58 -2.23 -16.84 -2.84
N ASP A 59 -3.20 -16.64 -1.95
CA ASP A 59 -4.60 -16.97 -2.18
C ASP A 59 -5.38 -15.78 -2.76
N LEU A 60 -4.68 -14.71 -3.16
CA LEU A 60 -5.28 -13.45 -3.62
C LEU A 60 -6.22 -13.63 -4.82
N ALA A 61 -5.85 -14.51 -5.76
CA ALA A 61 -6.64 -14.73 -6.97
C ALA A 61 -7.96 -15.44 -6.68
N ASP A 62 -7.99 -16.27 -5.64
CA ASP A 62 -9.15 -17.06 -5.21
C ASP A 62 -10.00 -16.31 -4.18
N ALA A 63 -9.47 -15.24 -3.59
CA ALA A 63 -10.13 -14.46 -2.53
C ALA A 63 -11.29 -13.57 -3.02
N THR A 64 -11.42 -13.34 -4.33
CA THR A 64 -12.40 -12.42 -4.92
C THR A 64 -12.80 -12.83 -6.32
N ASP A 65 -14.06 -12.56 -6.69
CA ASP A 65 -14.57 -12.73 -8.05
C ASP A 65 -14.51 -11.43 -8.88
N ALA A 66 -14.17 -10.31 -8.25
CA ALA A 66 -13.99 -9.03 -8.91
C ALA A 66 -12.89 -9.12 -9.98
N ARG A 67 -13.17 -8.59 -11.16
CA ARG A 67 -12.23 -8.56 -12.27
C ARG A 67 -11.03 -7.66 -12.00
N TRP A 68 -11.20 -6.64 -11.16
CA TRP A 68 -10.20 -5.62 -10.88
C TRP A 68 -9.78 -5.62 -9.42
N LEU A 69 -8.47 -5.52 -9.19
CA LEU A 69 -7.88 -5.42 -7.86
C LEU A 69 -7.32 -4.01 -7.67
N LEU A 70 -7.81 -3.31 -6.64
CA LEU A 70 -7.29 -2.02 -6.16
C LEU A 70 -6.48 -2.26 -4.89
N LEU A 71 -5.25 -1.78 -4.83
CA LEU A 71 -4.32 -2.00 -3.72
C LEU A 71 -4.02 -0.73 -2.94
N LEU A 72 -4.29 -0.75 -1.63
CA LEU A 72 -4.05 0.35 -0.69
C LEU A 72 -3.17 -0.13 0.48
N GLY A 73 -2.36 0.78 1.01
CA GLY A 73 -1.82 0.67 2.36
C GLY A 73 -2.86 1.07 3.41
N GLU A 74 -2.63 0.72 4.67
CA GLU A 74 -3.53 1.10 5.76
C GLU A 74 -3.58 2.61 6.02
N ASP A 75 -2.53 3.32 5.63
CA ASP A 75 -2.36 4.78 5.69
C ASP A 75 -2.90 5.51 4.45
N GLU A 76 -3.38 4.77 3.44
CA GLU A 76 -3.80 5.31 2.15
C GLU A 76 -5.33 5.40 2.06
N VAL A 77 -5.86 6.60 1.87
CA VAL A 77 -7.28 6.89 1.70
C VAL A 77 -7.61 7.19 0.23
N ALA A 78 -8.70 6.60 -0.25
CA ALA A 78 -9.27 6.91 -1.56
C ALA A 78 -10.29 8.04 -1.43
N ALA A 79 -9.93 9.25 -1.86
CA ALA A 79 -10.89 10.36 -1.94
C ALA A 79 -12.03 10.04 -2.93
N PRO A 80 -13.23 10.63 -2.78
CA PRO A 80 -14.38 10.34 -3.66
C PRO A 80 -14.08 10.49 -5.16
N GLU A 81 -13.22 11.44 -5.53
CA GLU A 81 -12.82 11.67 -6.92
C GLU A 81 -11.94 10.54 -7.48
N LEU A 82 -11.27 9.77 -6.62
CA LEU A 82 -10.54 8.58 -7.02
C LEU A 82 -11.49 7.43 -7.35
N ALA A 83 -12.59 7.28 -6.60
CA ALA A 83 -13.60 6.25 -6.87
C ALA A 83 -14.17 6.39 -8.29
N ALA A 84 -14.61 7.60 -8.65
CA ALA A 84 -15.11 7.90 -9.99
C ALA A 84 -14.05 7.64 -11.06
N ALA A 85 -12.81 8.11 -10.85
CA ALA A 85 -11.73 7.91 -11.81
C ALA A 85 -11.32 6.43 -11.98
N ILE A 86 -11.47 5.60 -10.94
CA ILE A 86 -11.25 4.15 -11.04
C ILE A 86 -12.35 3.51 -11.87
N VAL A 87 -13.62 3.88 -11.63
CA VAL A 87 -14.74 3.40 -12.42
C VAL A 87 -14.57 3.73 -13.90
N ASP A 88 -14.11 4.94 -14.23
CA ASP A 88 -13.80 5.29 -15.62
C ASP A 88 -12.64 4.46 -16.17
N ALA A 89 -11.56 4.29 -15.40
CA ALA A 89 -10.39 3.51 -15.80
C ALA A 89 -10.71 2.04 -16.07
N THR A 90 -11.59 1.40 -15.30
CA THR A 90 -11.97 -0.01 -15.54
C THR A 90 -12.74 -0.21 -16.86
N THR A 91 -13.29 0.86 -17.44
CA THR A 91 -13.96 0.84 -18.75
C THR A 91 -13.04 1.20 -19.93
N ALA A 92 -11.95 1.93 -19.69
CA ALA A 92 -11.07 2.49 -20.73
C ALA A 92 -10.07 1.50 -21.37
N GLY A 93 -10.06 0.22 -20.95
CA GLY A 93 -9.46 -0.88 -21.70
C GLY A 93 -7.98 -1.21 -21.45
N ALA A 94 -7.18 -0.38 -20.76
CA ALA A 94 -5.85 -0.82 -20.31
C ALA A 94 -5.97 -1.95 -19.29
N ALA A 95 -4.96 -2.81 -19.13
CA ALA A 95 -5.02 -3.95 -18.19
C ALA A 95 -4.55 -3.61 -16.76
N ALA A 96 -3.89 -2.46 -16.61
CA ALA A 96 -3.43 -1.95 -15.31
C ALA A 96 -3.27 -0.43 -15.35
N TYR A 97 -3.32 0.19 -14.16
CA TYR A 97 -3.22 1.62 -13.98
C TYR A 97 -2.29 2.01 -12.84
N ARG A 98 -1.46 3.01 -13.13
CA ARG A 98 -0.67 3.72 -12.14
C ARG A 98 -1.55 4.74 -11.43
N ILE A 99 -1.56 4.70 -10.11
CA ILE A 99 -2.26 5.68 -9.26
C ILE A 99 -1.20 6.46 -8.49
N GLY A 100 -1.21 7.78 -8.66
CA GLY A 100 -0.28 8.65 -7.95
C GLY A 100 -0.61 8.71 -6.46
N ARG A 101 0.36 9.14 -5.66
CA ARG A 101 0.16 9.37 -4.23
C ARG A 101 0.36 10.84 -3.88
N ALA A 102 -0.32 11.26 -2.84
CA ALA A 102 -0.19 12.56 -2.22
C ALA A 102 -0.03 12.36 -0.72
N LEU A 103 1.04 12.88 -0.14
CA LEU A 103 1.31 12.81 1.30
C LEU A 103 0.74 14.06 1.97
N GLU A 104 -0.10 13.88 2.96
CA GLU A 104 -0.50 14.97 3.85
C GLU A 104 0.54 15.14 4.96
N LEU A 105 0.92 16.40 5.19
CA LEU A 105 1.91 16.75 6.19
C LEU A 105 1.65 18.17 6.70
N ARG A 106 1.19 18.29 7.95
CA ARG A 106 0.83 19.52 8.64
C ARG A 106 -0.12 20.40 7.82
N GLY A 107 -1.16 19.79 7.26
CA GLY A 107 -2.14 20.46 6.40
C GLY A 107 -1.65 20.83 5.01
N VAL A 108 -0.45 20.41 4.61
CA VAL A 108 0.10 20.59 3.26
C VAL A 108 0.09 19.27 2.51
N THR A 109 -0.43 19.29 1.28
CA THR A 109 -0.40 18.13 0.40
C THR A 109 0.85 18.12 -0.49
N LEU A 110 1.66 17.06 -0.37
CA LEU A 110 2.86 16.83 -1.15
C LEU A 110 2.64 15.72 -2.19
N ARG A 111 2.73 16.06 -3.47
CA ARG A 111 2.59 15.11 -4.57
C ARG A 111 3.88 14.31 -4.72
N LEU A 112 3.82 13.03 -4.35
CA LEU A 112 4.95 12.12 -4.49
C LEU A 112 5.27 11.90 -5.99
N PRO A 113 6.56 11.82 -6.36
CA PRO A 113 6.98 11.48 -7.70
C PRO A 113 6.80 9.99 -7.94
N ARG A 114 6.57 9.64 -9.21
CA ARG A 114 6.23 8.28 -9.66
C ARG A 114 4.87 7.82 -9.11
N ALA A 115 4.28 6.87 -9.82
CA ALA A 115 2.98 6.31 -9.48
C ALA A 115 3.12 4.78 -9.59
N PRO A 116 3.04 4.03 -8.48
CA PRO A 116 3.02 2.58 -8.54
C PRO A 116 1.73 2.12 -9.24
N ILE A 117 1.76 0.92 -9.81
CA ILE A 117 0.54 0.26 -10.27
C ILE A 117 -0.23 -0.13 -9.02
N ARG A 118 -1.44 0.42 -8.88
CA ARG A 118 -2.32 0.15 -7.73
C ARG A 118 -3.67 -0.42 -8.17
N LEU A 119 -3.96 -0.41 -9.47
CA LEU A 119 -5.14 -1.02 -10.03
C LEU A 119 -4.72 -1.94 -11.18
N ALA A 120 -5.10 -3.21 -11.15
CA ALA A 120 -4.81 -4.15 -12.22
C ALA A 120 -5.90 -5.21 -12.32
N ARG A 121 -6.03 -5.83 -13.50
CA ARG A 121 -6.92 -6.98 -13.67
C ARG A 121 -6.44 -8.17 -12.84
N ARG A 122 -7.37 -8.86 -12.17
CA ARG A 122 -7.12 -10.00 -11.26
C ARG A 122 -6.28 -11.10 -11.90
N ASP A 123 -6.56 -11.44 -13.16
CA ASP A 123 -5.84 -12.47 -13.92
C ASP A 123 -4.32 -12.23 -14.03
N THR A 124 -3.92 -10.96 -14.13
CA THR A 124 -2.52 -10.55 -14.33
C THR A 124 -1.87 -9.91 -13.11
N ALA A 125 -2.66 -9.53 -12.12
CA ALA A 125 -2.19 -8.85 -10.92
C ALA A 125 -1.37 -9.80 -10.03
N ARG A 126 -0.21 -9.34 -9.61
CA ARG A 126 0.61 -10.01 -8.60
C ARG A 126 1.03 -9.00 -7.55
N LEU A 127 0.91 -9.33 -6.28
CA LEU A 127 1.40 -8.44 -5.23
C LEU A 127 2.93 -8.32 -5.30
N HIS A 128 3.42 -7.10 -5.12
CA HIS A 128 4.84 -6.80 -5.19
C HIS A 128 5.20 -5.69 -4.18
N VAL A 129 6.39 -5.80 -3.60
CA VAL A 129 7.00 -4.75 -2.80
C VAL A 129 8.15 -4.16 -3.60
N GLY A 130 7.92 -2.99 -4.17
CA GLY A 130 8.89 -2.25 -4.97
C GLY A 130 9.96 -1.57 -4.13
N ALA A 131 10.84 -0.83 -4.82
CA ALA A 131 11.92 -0.08 -4.21
C ALA A 131 11.43 0.84 -3.08
N GLY A 132 12.19 0.89 -1.97
CA GLY A 132 11.82 1.66 -0.78
C GLY A 132 10.65 1.08 0.01
N ALA A 133 10.42 -0.24 -0.08
CA ALA A 133 9.28 -0.92 0.52
C ALA A 133 7.93 -0.29 0.09
N SER A 134 7.81 -0.01 -1.22
CA SER A 134 6.60 0.56 -1.80
C SER A 134 5.66 -0.55 -2.24
N LEU A 135 4.47 -0.60 -1.67
CA LEU A 135 3.41 -1.52 -2.08
C LEU A 135 2.97 -1.25 -3.53
N ALA A 136 2.85 -2.30 -4.35
CA ALA A 136 2.45 -2.20 -5.75
C ALA A 136 1.87 -3.54 -6.26
N LEU A 137 1.18 -3.46 -7.41
CA LEU A 137 0.85 -4.63 -8.23
C LEU A 137 1.87 -4.76 -9.37
N GLY A 138 2.48 -5.93 -9.50
CA GLY A 138 3.17 -6.35 -10.70
C GLY A 138 2.18 -6.86 -11.74
N THR A 139 2.45 -6.59 -13.00
CA THR A 139 1.68 -7.15 -14.13
C THR A 139 2.61 -7.29 -15.34
N PRO A 140 2.54 -8.40 -16.10
CA PRO A 140 3.34 -8.60 -17.30
C PRO A 140 2.85 -7.81 -18.52
N VAL A 141 1.82 -6.97 -18.37
CA VAL A 141 1.17 -6.29 -19.51
C VAL A 141 2.00 -5.10 -20.03
N GLU A 142 2.00 -4.94 -21.35
CA GLU A 142 2.76 -3.88 -22.02
C GLU A 142 2.12 -2.49 -21.85
N GLN A 143 0.79 -2.42 -21.82
CA GLN A 143 0.07 -1.16 -21.72
C GLN A 143 -0.47 -0.92 -20.31
N VAL A 144 0.15 0.05 -19.63
CA VAL A 144 -0.25 0.50 -18.29
C VAL A 144 -0.71 1.94 -18.37
N GLY A 145 -2.00 2.16 -18.10
CA GLY A 145 -2.61 3.48 -18.04
C GLY A 145 -2.23 4.27 -16.79
N ARG A 146 -2.78 5.47 -16.65
CA ARG A 146 -2.61 6.32 -15.47
C ARG A 146 -3.94 6.94 -15.07
N VAL A 147 -4.27 6.82 -13.78
CA VAL A 147 -5.39 7.54 -13.17
C VAL A 147 -4.92 8.95 -12.79
N ALA A 148 -5.71 9.96 -13.13
CA ALA A 148 -5.40 11.36 -12.84
C ALA A 148 -5.48 11.66 -11.33
N SER A 149 -6.49 11.10 -10.66
CA SER A 149 -6.69 11.13 -9.22
C SER A 149 -5.58 10.38 -8.46
N ARG A 150 -5.50 10.62 -7.14
CA ARG A 150 -4.41 10.12 -6.29
C ARG A 150 -4.96 9.48 -5.03
N LEU A 151 -4.21 8.53 -4.49
CA LEU A 151 -4.34 8.10 -3.11
C LEU A 151 -3.73 9.16 -2.19
N VAL A 152 -4.39 9.41 -1.06
CA VAL A 152 -3.92 10.31 -0.01
C VAL A 152 -3.28 9.47 1.08
N VAL A 153 -2.01 9.70 1.38
CA VAL A 153 -1.31 9.13 2.53
C VAL A 153 -1.54 10.08 3.69
N GLU A 154 -2.30 9.63 4.69
CA GLU A 154 -2.65 10.46 5.84
C GLU A 154 -1.46 10.66 6.79
N GLU A 155 -1.42 11.83 7.43
CA GLU A 155 -0.47 12.11 8.50
C GLU A 155 -0.90 11.39 9.78
N ALA A 156 0.06 10.86 10.53
CA ALA A 156 -0.19 10.41 11.90
C ALA A 156 -0.52 11.61 12.80
N ALA A 157 -1.40 11.44 13.79
CA ALA A 157 -1.78 12.55 14.68
C ALA A 157 -0.63 12.96 15.62
N SER A 158 0.31 12.05 15.88
CA SER A 158 1.50 12.29 16.71
C SER A 158 2.73 11.55 16.19
N LEU A 159 3.91 11.92 16.70
CA LEU A 159 5.16 11.21 16.39
C LEU A 159 5.15 9.79 16.96
N GLU A 160 4.58 9.59 18.15
CA GLU A 160 4.44 8.28 18.78
C GLU A 160 3.60 7.35 17.89
N GLU A 161 2.44 7.83 17.44
CA GLU A 161 1.58 7.11 16.51
C GLU A 161 2.28 6.85 15.16
N ALA A 162 3.14 7.77 14.71
CA ALA A 162 3.94 7.58 13.50
C ALA A 162 4.98 6.45 13.67
N VAL A 163 5.61 6.33 14.83
CA VAL A 163 6.62 5.29 15.12
C VAL A 163 5.96 3.93 15.33
N GLU A 164 4.83 3.87 16.04
CA GLU A 164 4.06 2.63 16.21
C GLU A 164 3.53 2.09 14.88
N ALA A 165 2.95 2.97 14.05
CA ALA A 165 2.51 2.62 12.71
C ALA A 165 3.69 2.12 11.85
N LEU A 166 4.87 2.73 12.00
CA LEU A 166 6.05 2.34 11.26
C LEU A 166 6.51 0.90 11.58
N ASP A 167 6.53 0.50 12.86
CA ASP A 167 6.86 -0.89 13.22
C ASP A 167 5.84 -1.87 12.65
N ALA A 168 4.56 -1.55 12.78
CA ALA A 168 3.46 -2.36 12.26
C ALA A 168 3.53 -2.52 10.74
N ASP A 169 3.70 -1.41 10.02
CA ASP A 169 3.87 -1.40 8.56
C ASP A 169 5.11 -2.20 8.15
N ALA A 170 6.21 -2.02 8.88
CA ALA A 170 7.45 -2.72 8.58
C ALA A 170 7.30 -4.23 8.79
N ALA A 171 6.60 -4.66 9.84
CA ALA A 171 6.30 -6.06 10.08
C ALA A 171 5.40 -6.66 8.99
N ALA A 172 4.34 -5.96 8.59
CA ALA A 172 3.45 -6.38 7.51
C ALA A 172 4.18 -6.50 6.17
N LEU A 173 5.00 -5.51 5.81
CA LEU A 173 5.77 -5.53 4.56
C LEU A 173 6.90 -6.55 4.57
N ALA A 174 7.55 -6.79 5.72
CA ALA A 174 8.54 -7.86 5.84
C ALA A 174 7.89 -9.23 5.70
N ALA A 175 6.73 -9.45 6.32
CA ALA A 175 5.96 -10.68 6.17
C ALA A 175 5.48 -10.89 4.72
N LEU A 176 4.99 -9.82 4.07
CA LEU A 176 4.62 -9.84 2.66
C LEU A 176 5.82 -10.18 1.77
N LEU A 177 6.97 -9.54 1.99
CA LEU A 177 8.20 -9.83 1.25
C LEU A 177 8.65 -11.28 1.43
N ASP A 178 8.54 -11.81 2.64
CA ASP A 178 8.91 -13.19 2.94
C ASP A 178 7.99 -14.18 2.22
N ALA A 179 6.66 -13.97 2.30
CA ALA A 179 5.66 -14.77 1.59
C ALA A 179 5.83 -14.73 0.06
N LEU A 180 6.31 -13.60 -0.48
CA LEU A 180 6.64 -13.45 -1.90
C LEU A 180 8.01 -14.04 -2.28
N GLY A 181 8.71 -14.71 -1.35
CA GLY A 181 10.02 -15.31 -1.59
C GLY A 181 11.17 -14.31 -1.68
N GLY A 182 10.96 -13.06 -1.25
CA GLY A 182 11.99 -12.02 -1.21
C GLY A 182 13.20 -12.48 -0.40
N ARG A 183 14.42 -12.23 -0.90
CA ARG A 183 15.65 -12.64 -0.21
C ARG A 183 16.28 -11.46 0.52
N PRO A 184 16.74 -11.66 1.78
CA PRO A 184 17.54 -10.67 2.48
C PRO A 184 18.81 -10.37 1.67
N ARG A 185 19.08 -9.09 1.41
CA ARG A 185 20.29 -8.64 0.73
C ARG A 185 20.96 -7.58 1.58
N PHE A 186 22.23 -7.75 1.92
CA PHE A 186 22.96 -6.80 2.76
C PHE A 186 22.95 -5.37 2.19
N TRP A 187 23.15 -5.23 0.88
CA TRP A 187 23.09 -3.91 0.23
C TRP A 187 21.70 -3.25 0.29
N ALA A 188 20.63 -4.03 0.46
CA ALA A 188 19.28 -3.49 0.56
C ALA A 188 19.09 -2.67 1.86
N LEU A 189 19.86 -2.94 2.91
CA LEU A 189 19.88 -2.13 4.14
C LEU A 189 20.32 -0.68 3.87
N ALA A 190 21.21 -0.47 2.90
CA ALA A 190 21.66 0.87 2.52
C ALA A 190 20.79 1.50 1.43
N VAL A 191 20.36 0.71 0.43
CA VAL A 191 19.64 1.24 -0.75
C VAL A 191 18.15 1.46 -0.48
N ALA A 192 17.49 0.58 0.28
CA ALA A 192 16.05 0.70 0.52
C ALA A 192 15.68 2.00 1.25
N PRO A 193 16.42 2.45 2.29
CA PRO A 193 16.13 3.72 2.95
C PRO A 193 16.22 4.92 2.00
N LEU A 194 17.26 4.97 1.16
CA LEU A 194 17.43 6.04 0.18
C LEU A 194 16.31 6.01 -0.87
N ALA A 195 15.95 4.82 -1.35
CA ALA A 195 14.86 4.65 -2.31
C ALA A 195 13.49 5.09 -1.76
N ALA A 196 13.29 5.00 -0.44
CA ALA A 196 12.07 5.48 0.24
C ALA A 196 12.11 6.99 0.53
N ALA A 197 13.27 7.52 0.95
CA ALA A 197 13.42 8.93 1.33
C ALA A 197 13.42 9.89 0.13
N VAL A 198 14.10 9.52 -0.97
CA VAL A 198 14.27 10.41 -2.14
C VAL A 198 12.93 10.86 -2.74
N PRO A 199 11.92 10.00 -2.94
CA PRO A 199 10.62 10.45 -3.42
C PRO A 199 9.94 11.49 -2.53
N VAL A 200 10.08 11.38 -1.19
CA VAL A 200 9.50 12.34 -0.24
C VAL A 200 10.21 13.70 -0.34
N LEU A 201 11.54 13.69 -0.44
CA LEU A 201 12.32 14.92 -0.63
C LEU A 201 12.03 15.61 -1.96
N ALA A 202 11.85 14.82 -3.02
CA ALA A 202 11.53 15.28 -4.38
C ALA A 202 10.03 15.55 -4.60
N ALA A 203 9.19 15.44 -3.58
CA ALA A 203 7.76 15.67 -3.68
C ALA A 203 7.44 17.13 -4.04
N ARG A 204 6.45 17.33 -4.91
CA ARG A 204 6.00 18.66 -5.34
C ARG A 204 4.86 19.13 -4.44
N GLY A 205 4.93 20.36 -3.94
CA GLY A 205 3.90 20.94 -3.08
C GLY A 205 4.43 22.14 -2.31
N GLY A 206 3.60 22.69 -1.41
CA GLY A 206 3.92 23.87 -0.61
C GLY A 206 5.13 23.67 0.33
N PRO A 207 5.61 24.76 0.95
CA PRO A 207 6.68 24.70 1.94
C PRO A 207 6.19 23.97 3.19
N VAL A 208 7.00 23.01 3.66
CA VAL A 208 6.73 22.18 4.85
C VAL A 208 7.87 22.27 5.87
N GLY A 209 8.85 23.14 5.61
CA GLY A 209 10.05 23.30 6.43
C GLY A 209 10.75 21.97 6.70
N TRP A 210 11.15 21.77 7.95
CA TRP A 210 11.76 20.53 8.44
C TRP A 210 10.85 19.30 8.38
N GLY A 211 9.53 19.48 8.27
CA GLY A 211 8.58 18.37 8.21
C GLY A 211 8.89 17.41 7.06
N ARG A 212 9.25 17.94 5.88
CA ARG A 212 9.60 17.09 4.72
C ARG A 212 10.82 16.21 5.01
N TRP A 213 11.79 16.75 5.74
CA TRP A 213 12.99 16.04 6.14
C TRP A 213 12.64 14.92 7.13
N ILE A 214 11.81 15.21 8.13
CA ILE A 214 11.34 14.22 9.11
C ILE A 214 10.58 13.10 8.39
N ALA A 215 9.64 13.43 7.51
CA ALA A 215 8.88 12.45 6.74
C ALA A 215 9.78 11.56 5.85
N ALA A 216 10.82 12.14 5.23
CA ALA A 216 11.78 11.39 4.44
C ALA A 216 12.62 10.44 5.30
N VAL A 217 13.05 10.88 6.50
CA VAL A 217 13.77 10.04 7.46
C VAL A 217 12.90 8.89 7.94
N LEU A 218 11.64 9.15 8.30
CA LEU A 218 10.70 8.10 8.71
C LEU A 218 10.45 7.09 7.58
N ALA A 219 10.25 7.56 6.34
CA ALA A 219 10.12 6.68 5.18
C ALA A 219 11.36 5.80 4.96
N GLY A 220 12.56 6.39 5.11
CA GLY A 220 13.83 5.69 5.02
C GLY A 220 14.00 4.65 6.14
N TYR A 221 13.70 5.04 7.38
CA TYR A 221 13.78 4.19 8.55
C TYR A 221 12.83 3.00 8.44
N ARG A 222 11.58 3.21 8.01
CA ARG A 222 10.63 2.12 7.72
C ARG A 222 11.20 1.10 6.75
N ALA A 223 11.77 1.57 5.64
CA ALA A 223 12.35 0.69 4.63
C ALA A 223 13.58 -0.07 5.15
N PHE A 224 14.37 0.52 6.05
CA PHE A 224 15.44 -0.18 6.77
C PHE A 224 14.87 -1.30 7.65
N VAL A 225 13.89 -0.97 8.50
CA VAL A 225 13.28 -1.92 9.46
C VAL A 225 12.61 -3.08 8.73
N VAL A 226 11.98 -2.85 7.56
CA VAL A 226 11.45 -3.92 6.70
C VAL A 226 12.54 -4.93 6.33
N GLN A 227 13.73 -4.46 5.92
CA GLN A 227 14.84 -5.34 5.56
C GLN A 227 15.40 -6.07 6.78
N ALA A 228 15.52 -5.38 7.93
CA ALA A 228 15.98 -5.99 9.17
C ALA A 228 15.04 -7.11 9.64
N LYS A 229 13.72 -6.86 9.69
CA LYS A 229 12.72 -7.87 10.05
C LYS A 229 12.68 -9.05 9.06
N LEU A 230 12.90 -8.80 7.76
CA LEU A 230 13.01 -9.87 6.77
C LEU A 230 14.26 -10.75 7.02
N TRP A 231 15.38 -10.13 7.42
CA TRP A 231 16.60 -10.84 7.82
C TRP A 231 16.35 -11.72 9.05
N GLU A 232 15.71 -11.19 10.11
CA GLU A 232 15.37 -11.92 11.34
C GLU A 232 14.53 -13.16 11.05
N ARG A 233 13.41 -12.99 10.33
CA ARG A 233 12.49 -14.08 9.97
C ARG A 233 13.18 -15.24 9.23
N ARG A 234 14.14 -14.92 8.35
CA ARG A 234 14.88 -15.92 7.57
C ARG A 234 16.06 -16.53 8.34
N GLY A 235 16.63 -15.80 9.29
CA GLY A 235 17.66 -16.31 10.20
C GLY A 235 17.08 -17.31 11.22
N GLU A 236 15.87 -17.05 11.70
CA GLU A 236 15.15 -17.93 12.63
C GLU A 236 14.57 -19.19 11.95
N GLY A 237 14.16 -19.10 10.68
CA GLY A 237 13.67 -20.25 9.90
C GLY A 237 14.77 -21.16 9.31
N GLY A 238 16.04 -20.91 9.63
CA GLY A 238 17.20 -21.67 9.16
C GLY A 238 17.93 -22.46 10.26
N ALA A 239 17.34 -22.60 11.45
CA ALA A 239 17.86 -23.39 12.57
C ALA A 239 17.07 -24.69 12.75
#